data_AF-E1ID04-F1
#
_entry.id   AF-E1ID04-F1
#
_cell.length_a   1.000
_cell.length_b   1.000
_cell.length_c   1.000
_cell.angle_alpha   90.00
_cell.angle_beta   90.00
_cell.angle_gamma   90.00
#
_symmetry.space_group_name_H-M   'P 1'
#
loop_
_entity.id
_entity.type
_entity.pdbx_description
1 polymer ?
#
loop_
_entity_poly.entity_id
_entity_poly.type
_entity_poly.pdbx_seq_one_letter_code
_entity_poly.pdbx_strand_id
1 'polypeptide(L)'
;MPHRLIITWIAIIALAGVIIPHATSAQTDERCFPETNQCIRGPIRAYWERNGGLPVFGYPTTAQSAETVEGRYLQVQWFERDRLEIQADGLVTAGRLGAQRLEQLGTPWQFRSGGRADPGCRLFPETGYQMCGAIADYWNRYGGLERFGFPLTDPFQTELEGRMYTVQYFERRRFELHPEIGPNAVLLGLLGNEVLAFRNGGSQPTPVPTTVPTTVPYPSPAPSSAPTATPTTAPSATPTNLPTATPSPTPTSAPQLLPDTWLERVNAYRALAGVAAVSADATLNDNCYQHARYMAENNDLTHNQNSQLPWASPAGQICAEKGNAWLGSGTGWQPRDAVDGWMSSVGHRLWLLYPTTPTFGFGFYTTPNGQRSAAGLDVLSYANFNADSGFTQWPVRYPAPRQISIPATQYAITLLWPYFKDTPQIRSTSLSTQDGTPVAHSASNNLPAGHKGILIKPNANLADNTIYRVQVEGTYAGQTFSYSWSFSTGDTAIP
;
A
#
# COMPACT_ATOMS: atom_id res chain seq x y z
N MET A 1 -70.17 -40.08 -48.58
CA MET A 1 -70.92 -39.81 -47.34
C MET A 1 -70.05 -38.95 -46.42
N PRO A 2 -70.64 -38.00 -45.67
CA PRO A 2 -70.25 -36.59 -45.77
C PRO A 2 -69.41 -36.04 -44.59
N HIS A 3 -68.94 -34.80 -44.82
CA HIS A 3 -68.40 -33.78 -43.92
C HIS A 3 -68.69 -33.91 -42.42
N ARG A 4 -67.70 -33.54 -41.58
CA ARG A 4 -67.89 -32.51 -40.53
C ARG A 4 -66.61 -31.71 -40.24
N LEU A 5 -66.74 -30.39 -40.38
CA LEU A 5 -65.89 -29.34 -39.81
C LEU A 5 -66.01 -29.31 -38.27
N ILE A 6 -64.91 -29.01 -37.57
CA ILE A 6 -64.86 -28.40 -36.23
C ILE A 6 -63.60 -27.51 -36.22
N ILE A 7 -63.68 -26.20 -36.52
CA ILE A 7 -63.86 -25.05 -35.62
C ILE A 7 -62.82 -24.99 -34.47
N THR A 8 -61.79 -24.16 -34.72
CA THR A 8 -61.02 -23.25 -33.83
C THR A 8 -61.08 -23.43 -32.31
N TRP A 9 -59.90 -23.39 -31.66
CA TRP A 9 -59.52 -22.39 -30.64
C TRP A 9 -57.98 -22.28 -30.55
N ILE A 10 -57.42 -21.14 -30.96
CA ILE A 10 -56.03 -20.77 -30.63
C ILE A 10 -56.07 -20.19 -29.22
N ALA A 11 -55.52 -20.92 -28.25
CA ALA A 11 -55.28 -20.40 -26.92
C ALA A 11 -53.96 -19.59 -26.93
N ILE A 12 -54.08 -18.27 -26.97
CA ILE A 12 -52.97 -17.36 -26.64
C ILE A 12 -52.79 -17.46 -25.11
N ILE A 13 -51.83 -18.28 -24.68
CA ILE A 13 -51.38 -18.26 -23.28
C ILE A 13 -50.49 -17.03 -23.12
N ALA A 14 -51.04 -15.97 -22.54
CA ALA A 14 -50.26 -14.86 -22.02
C ALA A 14 -49.40 -15.41 -20.86
N LEU A 15 -48.11 -15.59 -21.12
CA LEU A 15 -47.12 -15.93 -20.10
C LEU A 15 -46.92 -14.69 -19.22
N ALA A 16 -47.75 -14.56 -18.17
CA ALA A 16 -47.48 -13.63 -17.09
C ALA A 16 -46.22 -14.10 -16.38
N GLY A 17 -45.09 -13.45 -16.68
CA GLY A 17 -43.82 -13.68 -16.01
C GLY A 17 -43.99 -13.40 -14.53
N VAL A 18 -44.02 -14.45 -13.72
CA VAL A 18 -43.85 -14.35 -12.27
C VAL A 18 -42.41 -13.89 -12.07
N ILE A 19 -42.24 -12.59 -11.80
CA ILE A 19 -40.99 -12.04 -11.29
C ILE A 19 -40.85 -12.62 -9.89
N ILE A 20 -40.09 -13.73 -9.77
CA ILE A 20 -39.61 -14.17 -8.47
C ILE A 20 -38.63 -13.08 -8.03
N PRO A 21 -38.92 -12.33 -6.96
CA PRO A 21 -37.92 -11.41 -6.42
C PRO A 21 -36.75 -12.29 -5.99
N HIS A 22 -35.64 -12.17 -6.73
CA HIS A 22 -34.38 -12.74 -6.30
C HIS A 22 -34.02 -11.95 -5.05
N ALA A 23 -34.18 -12.58 -3.88
CA ALA A 23 -33.59 -12.07 -2.66
C ALA A 23 -32.11 -11.87 -2.95
N THR A 24 -31.71 -10.60 -3.03
CA THR A 24 -30.32 -10.21 -3.14
C THR A 24 -29.69 -10.67 -1.83
N SER A 25 -28.98 -11.80 -1.86
CA SER A 25 -28.15 -12.20 -0.73
C SER A 25 -27.11 -11.10 -0.56
N ALA A 26 -27.28 -10.27 0.47
CA ALA A 26 -26.24 -9.38 0.93
C ALA A 26 -25.05 -10.27 1.30
N GLN A 27 -23.96 -10.13 0.56
CA GLN A 27 -22.70 -10.80 0.87
C GLN A 27 -22.36 -10.47 2.32
N THR A 28 -22.39 -11.46 3.20
CA THR A 28 -22.31 -11.26 4.65
C THR A 28 -20.99 -10.54 4.99
N ASP A 29 -21.07 -9.46 5.77
CA ASP A 29 -19.95 -8.63 6.26
C ASP A 29 -19.05 -9.37 7.30
N GLU A 30 -19.05 -10.70 7.23
CA GLU A 30 -18.47 -11.62 8.20
C GLU A 30 -17.72 -12.73 7.47
N ARG A 31 -16.56 -13.11 8.01
CA ARG A 31 -15.75 -14.23 7.55
C ARG A 31 -15.49 -15.16 8.74
N CYS A 32 -15.99 -16.38 8.64
CA CYS A 32 -15.86 -17.40 9.69
C CYS A 32 -14.78 -18.42 9.34
N PHE A 33 -14.11 -18.91 10.38
CA PHE A 33 -13.01 -19.87 10.29
C PHE A 33 -13.42 -21.16 11.00
N PRO A 34 -13.65 -22.27 10.25
CA PRO A 34 -14.06 -23.54 10.85
C PRO A 34 -13.02 -24.12 11.81
N GLU A 35 -11.74 -23.74 11.67
CA GLU A 35 -10.63 -24.22 12.49
C GLU A 35 -10.74 -23.80 13.96
N THR A 36 -11.31 -22.61 14.20
CA THR A 36 -11.47 -22.04 15.55
C THR A 36 -12.92 -21.77 15.91
N ASN A 37 -13.84 -21.97 14.96
CA ASN A 37 -15.25 -21.61 15.05
C ASN A 37 -15.46 -20.12 15.41
N GLN A 38 -14.53 -19.26 14.98
CA GLN A 38 -14.60 -17.81 15.20
C GLN A 38 -14.85 -17.08 13.88
N CYS A 39 -15.45 -15.91 13.98
CA CYS A 39 -15.70 -15.06 12.83
C CYS A 39 -15.12 -13.66 13.04
N ILE A 40 -14.57 -13.08 11.98
CA ILE A 40 -14.15 -11.68 11.92
C ILE A 40 -15.17 -10.89 11.09
N ARG A 41 -15.43 -9.66 11.50
CA ARG A 41 -16.42 -8.77 10.86
C ARG A 41 -15.97 -7.32 10.86
N GLY A 42 -16.61 -6.49 10.03
CA GLY A 42 -16.44 -5.03 10.05
C GLY A 42 -14.98 -4.55 9.96
N PRO A 43 -14.58 -3.51 10.72
CA PRO A 43 -13.23 -2.94 10.65
C PRO A 43 -12.11 -3.94 10.95
N ILE A 44 -12.30 -4.88 11.88
CA ILE A 44 -11.29 -5.90 12.21
C ILE A 44 -11.08 -6.83 11.01
N ARG A 45 -12.16 -7.29 10.36
CA ARG A 45 -12.05 -8.07 9.13
C ARG A 45 -11.30 -7.31 8.05
N ALA A 46 -11.72 -6.08 7.76
CA ALA A 46 -11.11 -5.25 6.72
C ALA A 46 -9.62 -5.01 6.98
N TYR A 47 -9.24 -4.79 8.24
CA TYR A 47 -7.84 -4.64 8.63
C TYR A 47 -7.07 -5.94 8.47
N TRP A 48 -7.60 -7.06 8.95
CA TRP A 48 -6.97 -8.38 8.84
C TRP A 48 -6.72 -8.75 7.38
N GLU A 49 -7.71 -8.56 6.50
CA GLU A 49 -7.61 -8.89 5.06
C GLU A 49 -6.59 -8.00 4.34
N ARG A 50 -6.62 -6.68 4.58
CA ARG A 50 -5.69 -5.74 3.95
C ARG A 50 -4.25 -5.91 4.42
N ASN A 51 -4.05 -6.26 5.68
CA ASN A 51 -2.73 -6.28 6.31
C ASN A 51 -2.19 -7.71 6.43
N GLY A 52 -2.41 -8.56 5.41
CA GLY A 52 -1.72 -9.83 5.22
C GLY A 52 -2.31 -11.06 5.90
N GLY A 53 -3.50 -10.96 6.49
CA GLY A 53 -4.35 -12.09 6.84
C GLY A 53 -3.69 -13.19 7.66
N LEU A 54 -3.98 -14.44 7.28
CA LEU A 54 -3.62 -15.63 8.05
C LEU A 54 -2.12 -15.78 8.32
N PRO A 55 -1.20 -15.57 7.36
CA PRO A 55 0.25 -15.63 7.61
C PRO A 55 0.75 -14.67 8.70
N VAL A 56 0.00 -13.61 8.98
CA VAL A 56 0.49 -12.48 9.80
C VAL A 56 -0.20 -12.42 11.14
N PHE A 57 -1.52 -12.59 11.15
CA PHE A 57 -2.31 -12.53 12.37
C PHE A 57 -2.64 -13.93 12.88
N GLY A 58 -2.64 -14.95 12.01
CA GLY A 58 -3.16 -16.27 12.32
C GLY A 58 -4.68 -16.30 12.36
N TYR A 59 -5.22 -17.44 12.78
CA TYR A 59 -6.66 -17.62 12.96
C TYR A 59 -7.18 -16.77 14.13
N PRO A 60 -8.41 -16.23 14.05
CA PRO A 60 -9.06 -15.63 15.21
C PRO A 60 -9.29 -16.71 16.28
N THR A 61 -8.92 -16.43 17.52
CA THR A 61 -9.02 -17.40 18.63
C THR A 61 -10.12 -17.04 19.63
N THR A 62 -10.65 -15.82 19.55
CA THR A 62 -11.83 -15.39 20.31
C THR A 62 -12.85 -14.73 19.41
N ALA A 63 -14.08 -14.60 19.92
CA ALA A 63 -15.03 -13.65 19.38
C ALA A 63 -14.52 -12.22 19.62
N GLN A 64 -14.98 -11.25 18.82
CA GLN A 64 -14.77 -9.85 19.12
C GLN A 64 -15.49 -9.49 20.43
N SER A 65 -14.79 -8.84 21.36
CA SER A 65 -15.33 -8.47 22.67
C SER A 65 -14.75 -7.13 23.14
N ALA A 66 -15.42 -6.51 24.11
CA ALA A 66 -14.90 -5.30 24.74
C ALA A 66 -13.93 -5.67 25.87
N GLU A 67 -12.71 -5.14 25.84
CA GLU A 67 -11.69 -5.38 26.86
C GLU A 67 -11.01 -4.08 27.30
N THR A 68 -10.51 -4.07 28.54
CA THR A 68 -9.64 -2.99 29.02
C THR A 68 -8.20 -3.29 28.63
N VAL A 69 -7.64 -2.49 27.74
CA VAL A 69 -6.25 -2.55 27.26
C VAL A 69 -5.54 -1.27 27.67
N GLU A 70 -4.48 -1.39 28.47
CA GLU A 70 -3.66 -0.24 28.91
C GLU A 70 -4.50 0.91 29.50
N GLY A 71 -5.54 0.56 30.27
CA GLY A 71 -6.45 1.53 30.90
C GLY A 71 -7.53 2.11 29.97
N ARG A 72 -7.61 1.66 28.71
CA ARG A 72 -8.63 2.07 27.73
C ARG A 72 -9.59 0.93 27.44
N TYR A 73 -10.87 1.25 27.33
CA TYR A 73 -11.89 0.27 26.97
C TYR A 73 -12.06 0.22 25.45
N LEU A 74 -11.67 -0.89 24.82
CA LEU A 74 -11.60 -1.04 23.37
C LEU A 74 -12.38 -2.28 22.92
N GLN A 75 -12.90 -2.25 21.69
CA GLN A 75 -13.33 -3.48 21.01
C GLN A 75 -12.11 -4.19 20.47
N VAL A 76 -11.92 -5.45 20.87
CA VAL A 76 -10.75 -6.24 20.50
C VAL A 76 -11.15 -7.61 19.98
N GLN A 77 -10.30 -8.19 19.15
CA GLN A 77 -10.38 -9.59 18.81
C GLN A 77 -8.97 -10.20 18.83
N TRP A 78 -8.86 -11.36 19.46
CA TRP A 78 -7.61 -12.11 19.56
C TRP A 78 -7.46 -13.05 18.38
N PHE A 79 -6.22 -13.16 17.94
CA PHE A 79 -5.75 -14.06 16.90
C PHE A 79 -4.53 -14.82 17.42
N GLU A 80 -4.09 -15.86 16.72
CA GLU A 80 -2.95 -16.67 17.16
C GLU A 80 -1.68 -15.84 17.38
N ARG A 81 -1.44 -14.85 16.51
CA ARG A 81 -0.20 -14.04 16.49
C ARG A 81 -0.40 -12.60 16.93
N ASP A 82 -1.63 -12.17 17.18
CA ASP A 82 -1.93 -10.76 17.49
C ASP A 82 -3.23 -10.53 18.26
N ARG A 83 -3.43 -9.29 18.73
CA ARG A 83 -4.71 -8.74 19.15
C ARG A 83 -4.99 -7.49 18.30
N LEU A 84 -6.11 -7.49 17.57
CA LEU A 84 -6.55 -6.30 16.84
C LEU A 84 -7.48 -5.47 17.71
N GLU A 85 -7.27 -4.16 17.72
CA GLU A 85 -7.91 -3.22 18.62
C GLU A 85 -8.57 -2.10 17.81
N ILE A 86 -9.88 -1.92 17.96
CA ILE A 86 -10.59 -0.76 17.42
C ILE A 86 -10.39 0.40 18.40
N GLN A 87 -9.64 1.40 17.97
CA GLN A 87 -9.35 2.62 18.70
C GLN A 87 -10.61 3.50 18.80
N ALA A 88 -10.58 4.49 19.71
CA ALA A 88 -11.72 5.39 19.96
C ALA A 88 -12.13 6.22 18.73
N ASP A 89 -11.21 6.44 17.78
CA ASP A 89 -11.43 7.11 16.50
C ASP A 89 -11.89 6.14 15.38
N GLY A 90 -12.09 4.87 15.71
CA GLY A 90 -12.50 3.82 14.78
C GLY A 90 -11.37 3.18 13.99
N LEU A 91 -10.11 3.62 14.15
CA LEU A 91 -8.96 2.99 13.50
C LEU A 91 -8.67 1.62 14.14
N VAL A 92 -8.26 0.65 13.32
CA VAL A 92 -7.81 -0.65 13.82
C VAL A 92 -6.29 -0.65 13.92
N THR A 93 -5.77 -1.06 15.08
CA THR A 93 -4.33 -1.21 15.33
C THR A 93 -4.01 -2.60 15.84
N ALA A 94 -2.78 -3.06 15.55
CA ALA A 94 -2.20 -4.23 16.21
C ALA A 94 -1.72 -3.86 17.63
N GLY A 95 -2.06 -4.71 18.59
CA GLY A 95 -1.67 -4.55 19.99
C GLY A 95 -0.16 -4.71 20.20
N ARG A 96 0.36 -4.10 21.27
CA ARG A 96 1.80 -4.18 21.64
C ARG A 96 2.15 -5.50 22.32
N LEU A 97 1.80 -6.62 21.70
CA LEU A 97 1.90 -7.94 22.33
C LEU A 97 3.35 -8.37 22.62
N GLY A 98 4.34 -7.86 21.88
CA GLY A 98 5.74 -8.17 22.17
C GLY A 98 6.22 -7.50 23.45
N ALA A 99 5.86 -6.22 23.66
CA ALA A 99 6.11 -5.53 24.92
C ALA A 99 5.37 -6.20 26.10
N GLN A 100 4.08 -6.49 25.90
CA GLN A 100 3.25 -7.13 26.92
C GLN A 100 3.79 -8.52 27.31
N ARG A 101 4.30 -9.30 26.35
CA ARG A 101 4.89 -10.61 26.63
C ARG A 101 6.17 -10.50 27.44
N LEU A 102 7.04 -9.54 27.12
CA LEU A 102 8.26 -9.28 27.89
C LEU A 102 7.95 -8.92 29.36
N GLU A 103 6.91 -8.12 29.61
CA GLU A 103 6.42 -7.81 30.96
C GLU A 103 5.93 -9.07 31.70
N GLN A 104 5.14 -9.94 31.04
CA GLN A 104 4.65 -11.19 31.63
C GLN A 104 5.78 -12.17 31.99
N LEU A 105 6.87 -12.16 31.20
CA LEU A 105 8.06 -12.97 31.46
C LEU A 105 8.95 -12.39 32.57
N GLY A 106 8.59 -11.24 33.15
CA GLY A 106 9.38 -10.57 34.19
C GLY A 106 10.61 -9.85 33.66
N THR A 107 10.70 -9.66 32.35
CA THR A 107 11.81 -8.99 31.65
C THR A 107 11.28 -7.86 30.78
N PRO A 108 10.63 -6.83 31.36
CA PRO A 108 10.11 -5.71 30.59
C PRO A 108 11.23 -5.08 29.78
N TRP A 109 10.90 -4.61 28.57
CA TRP A 109 11.90 -3.94 27.74
C TRP A 109 12.44 -2.68 28.43
N GLN A 110 13.69 -2.35 28.17
CA GLN A 110 14.33 -1.16 28.72
C GLN A 110 15.01 -0.38 27.62
N PHE A 111 15.00 0.95 27.73
CA PHE A 111 15.80 1.77 26.84
C PHE A 111 17.28 1.44 27.03
N ARG A 112 17.98 1.19 25.92
CA ARG A 112 19.43 1.03 25.90
C ARG A 112 20.08 2.32 25.42
N SER A 113 21.06 2.85 26.14
CA SER A 113 21.88 3.94 25.60
C SER A 113 22.67 3.42 24.40
N GLY A 114 22.32 3.93 23.20
CA GLY A 114 22.81 3.41 21.93
C GLY A 114 24.28 3.77 21.65
N GLY A 115 25.04 2.80 21.15
CA GLY A 115 26.33 2.99 20.49
C GLY A 115 26.17 3.24 18.99
N ARG A 116 27.24 3.09 18.20
CA ARG A 116 27.15 3.09 16.73
C ARG A 116 26.49 1.79 16.25
N ALA A 117 25.67 1.85 15.21
CA ALA A 117 25.12 0.65 14.56
C ALA A 117 26.26 -0.26 14.07
N ASP A 118 26.12 -1.57 14.32
CA ASP A 118 27.05 -2.55 13.75
C ASP A 118 26.98 -2.58 12.21
N PRO A 119 28.06 -2.98 11.51
CA PRO A 119 28.04 -3.10 10.06
C PRO A 119 26.91 -4.02 9.58
N GLY A 120 26.05 -3.52 8.70
CA GLY A 120 24.89 -4.27 8.19
C GLY A 120 23.67 -4.27 9.11
N CYS A 121 23.70 -3.51 10.21
CA CYS A 121 22.58 -3.37 11.13
C CYS A 121 21.96 -1.96 11.05
N ARG A 122 20.66 -1.89 11.35
CA ARG A 122 19.93 -0.63 11.55
C ARG A 122 19.69 -0.41 13.04
N LEU A 123 20.30 0.63 13.60
CA LEU A 123 20.04 1.09 14.97
C LEU A 123 18.76 1.93 15.04
N PHE A 124 17.98 1.73 16.10
CA PHE A 124 16.79 2.52 16.42
C PHE A 124 17.05 3.37 17.67
N PRO A 125 17.29 4.68 17.51
CA PRO A 125 17.60 5.55 18.66
C PRO A 125 16.45 5.67 19.65
N GLU A 126 15.21 5.34 19.26
CA GLU A 126 14.02 5.38 20.11
C GLU A 126 14.05 4.32 21.22
N THR A 127 14.69 3.17 20.97
CA THR A 127 14.76 2.07 21.93
C THR A 127 16.19 1.69 22.30
N GLY A 128 17.17 2.08 21.47
CA GLY A 128 18.57 1.72 21.63
C GLY A 128 18.95 0.35 21.10
N TYR A 129 18.00 -0.38 20.52
CA TYR A 129 18.22 -1.70 19.93
C TYR A 129 18.46 -1.59 18.43
N GLN A 130 19.04 -2.64 17.85
CA GLN A 130 19.32 -2.72 16.43
C GLN A 130 18.72 -3.98 15.80
N MET A 131 18.48 -3.91 14.50
CA MET A 131 18.04 -5.04 13.68
C MET A 131 19.12 -5.35 12.66
N CYS A 132 19.39 -6.63 12.46
CA CYS A 132 20.42 -7.11 11.54
C CYS A 132 19.90 -8.28 10.70
N GLY A 133 20.54 -8.53 9.55
CA GLY A 133 20.37 -9.75 8.76
C GLY A 133 18.92 -10.08 8.40
N ALA A 134 18.59 -11.38 8.44
CA ALA A 134 17.27 -11.89 8.01
C ALA A 134 16.08 -11.24 8.75
N ILE A 135 16.25 -10.89 10.03
CA ILE A 135 15.20 -10.19 10.80
C ILE A 135 15.01 -8.77 10.29
N ALA A 136 16.08 -8.03 10.00
CA ALA A 136 15.98 -6.70 9.39
C ALA A 136 15.36 -6.75 7.99
N ASP A 137 15.76 -7.74 7.18
CA ASP A 137 15.23 -7.94 5.84
C ASP A 137 13.73 -8.23 5.87
N TYR A 138 13.30 -9.14 6.75
CA TYR A 138 11.89 -9.46 6.94
C TYR A 138 11.10 -8.24 7.43
N TRP A 139 11.62 -7.50 8.41
CA TRP A 139 10.97 -6.31 8.95
C TRP A 139 10.78 -5.24 7.86
N ASN A 140 11.81 -4.99 7.05
CA ASN A 140 11.75 -4.02 5.95
C ASN A 140 10.77 -4.45 4.86
N ARG A 141 10.76 -5.74 4.51
CA ARG A 141 9.94 -6.27 3.42
C ARG A 141 8.46 -6.37 3.76
N TYR A 142 8.13 -6.73 4.99
CA TYR A 142 6.78 -7.13 5.36
C TYR A 142 6.06 -6.11 6.25
N GLY A 143 6.40 -4.81 6.23
CA GLY A 143 5.54 -3.76 6.78
C GLY A 143 6.10 -2.92 7.91
N GLY A 144 7.37 -3.14 8.29
CA GLY A 144 8.17 -2.19 9.05
C GLY A 144 7.53 -1.69 10.35
N LEU A 145 7.73 -0.39 10.62
CA LEU A 145 7.37 0.24 11.89
C LEU A 145 5.87 0.18 12.17
N GLU A 146 5.04 0.43 11.15
CA GLU A 146 3.58 0.43 11.29
C GLU A 146 3.07 -0.94 11.75
N ARG A 147 3.66 -2.02 11.22
CA ARG A 147 3.20 -3.38 11.46
C ARG A 147 3.81 -4.02 12.70
N PHE A 148 5.11 -3.83 12.89
CA PHE A 148 5.90 -4.58 13.87
C PHE A 148 6.31 -3.73 15.07
N GLY A 149 6.41 -2.41 14.87
CA GLY A 149 6.96 -1.47 15.86
C GLY A 149 8.47 -1.52 15.97
N PHE A 150 8.99 -0.79 16.96
CA PHE A 150 10.42 -0.73 17.26
C PHE A 150 10.95 -2.05 17.85
N PRO A 151 12.23 -2.40 17.62
CA PRO A 151 12.86 -3.52 18.33
C PRO A 151 12.99 -3.20 19.82
N LEU A 152 12.71 -4.21 20.66
CA LEU A 152 12.72 -4.10 22.13
C LEU A 152 13.79 -4.95 22.79
N THR A 153 14.53 -5.74 22.01
CA THR A 153 15.58 -6.66 22.47
C THR A 153 16.67 -6.74 21.41
N ASP A 154 17.87 -7.21 21.78
CA ASP A 154 18.80 -7.82 20.82
C ASP A 154 18.28 -9.21 20.43
N PRO A 155 18.70 -9.80 19.29
CA PRO A 155 18.41 -11.19 19.00
C PRO A 155 19.03 -12.12 20.06
N PHE A 156 18.27 -13.08 20.57
CA PHE A 156 18.76 -14.06 21.54
C PHE A 156 18.17 -15.45 21.30
N GLN A 157 18.82 -16.47 21.85
CA GLN A 157 18.32 -17.85 21.75
C GLN A 157 17.32 -18.16 22.86
N THR A 158 16.19 -18.74 22.50
CA THR A 158 15.21 -19.27 23.46
C THR A 158 14.63 -20.59 22.96
N GLU A 159 14.19 -21.41 23.90
CA GLU A 159 13.45 -22.63 23.58
C GLU A 159 11.98 -22.30 23.32
N LEU A 160 11.47 -22.70 22.15
CA LEU A 160 10.05 -22.70 21.80
C LEU A 160 9.68 -24.14 21.42
N GLU A 161 8.67 -24.71 22.09
CA GLU A 161 8.17 -26.05 21.79
C GLU A 161 9.24 -27.16 21.76
N GLY A 162 10.21 -27.12 22.69
CA GLY A 162 11.26 -28.14 22.76
C GLY A 162 12.45 -27.90 21.83
N ARG A 163 12.50 -26.76 21.12
CA ARG A 163 13.54 -26.44 20.14
C ARG A 163 14.10 -25.04 20.35
N MET A 164 15.40 -24.89 20.15
CA MET A 164 16.09 -23.62 20.27
C MET A 164 15.94 -22.80 18.98
N TYR A 165 15.44 -21.57 19.11
CA TYR A 165 15.34 -20.61 18.02
C TYR A 165 16.03 -19.30 18.40
N THR A 166 16.54 -18.59 17.39
CA THR A 166 16.95 -17.19 17.57
C THR A 166 15.72 -16.33 17.40
N VAL A 167 15.42 -15.52 18.42
CA VAL A 167 14.24 -14.65 18.43
C VAL A 167 14.64 -13.21 18.70
N GLN A 168 13.82 -12.29 18.20
CA GLN A 168 13.89 -10.87 18.58
C GLN A 168 12.48 -10.34 18.81
N TYR A 169 12.28 -9.67 19.95
CA TYR A 169 11.03 -9.01 20.29
C TYR A 169 11.00 -7.57 19.77
N PHE A 170 9.84 -7.20 19.26
CA PHE A 170 9.43 -5.87 18.81
C PHE A 170 8.22 -5.42 19.62
N GLU A 171 7.78 -4.17 19.49
CA GLU A 171 6.60 -3.69 20.21
C GLU A 171 5.38 -4.59 19.99
N ARG A 172 5.14 -5.01 18.75
CA ARG A 172 3.91 -5.73 18.35
C ARG A 172 4.13 -7.20 18.01
N ARG A 173 5.37 -7.65 17.82
CA ARG A 173 5.69 -9.00 17.33
C ARG A 173 6.92 -9.61 17.98
N ARG A 174 7.01 -10.95 17.92
CA ARG A 174 8.24 -11.71 18.09
C ARG A 174 8.61 -12.34 16.76
N PHE A 175 9.81 -12.08 16.29
CA PHE A 175 10.35 -12.70 15.09
C PHE A 175 11.17 -13.92 15.50
N GLU A 176 11.02 -15.00 14.76
CA GLU A 176 11.64 -16.31 15.04
C GLU A 176 12.39 -16.76 13.79
N LEU A 177 13.70 -17.03 13.91
CA LEU A 177 14.49 -17.55 12.81
C LEU A 177 14.41 -19.08 12.80
N HIS A 178 13.91 -19.65 11.70
CA HIS A 178 13.65 -21.08 11.49
C HIS A 178 14.65 -21.69 10.50
N PRO A 179 15.88 -22.02 10.92
CA PRO A 179 16.92 -22.55 10.03
C PRO A 179 16.53 -23.89 9.38
N GLU A 180 15.61 -24.65 10.00
CA GLU A 180 15.06 -25.88 9.46
C GLU A 180 14.16 -25.66 8.23
N ILE A 181 13.59 -24.45 8.09
CA ILE A 181 12.85 -24.03 6.90
C ILE A 181 13.82 -23.41 5.88
N GLY A 182 14.79 -22.63 6.36
CA GLY A 182 15.87 -22.09 5.55
C GLY A 182 16.73 -21.11 6.36
N PRO A 183 17.96 -20.83 5.89
CA PRO A 183 18.95 -20.09 6.68
C PRO A 183 18.51 -18.66 7.07
N ASN A 184 17.57 -18.08 6.33
CA ASN A 184 17.02 -16.74 6.57
C ASN A 184 15.49 -16.75 6.77
N ALA A 185 14.88 -17.90 7.04
CA ALA A 185 13.43 -17.99 7.18
C ALA A 185 12.98 -17.39 8.52
N VAL A 186 12.18 -16.31 8.46
CA VAL A 186 11.62 -15.66 9.65
C VAL A 186 10.12 -15.92 9.72
N LEU A 187 9.65 -16.42 10.85
CA LEU A 187 8.23 -16.54 11.18
C LEU A 187 7.86 -15.58 12.32
N LEU A 188 6.55 -15.31 12.42
CA LEU A 188 5.98 -14.52 13.51
C LEU A 188 5.47 -15.46 14.59
N GLY A 189 5.93 -15.22 15.83
CA GLY A 189 5.53 -16.00 17.00
C GLY A 189 4.06 -15.86 17.35
N LEU A 190 3.54 -16.87 18.06
CA LEU A 190 2.13 -17.00 18.46
C LEU A 190 1.79 -16.12 19.69
N LEU A 191 2.20 -14.85 19.67
CA LEU A 191 2.10 -13.96 20.83
C LEU A 191 0.66 -13.75 21.30
N GLY A 192 -0.33 -13.80 20.40
CA GLY A 192 -1.73 -13.70 20.80
C GLY A 192 -2.15 -14.84 21.72
N ASN A 193 -1.79 -16.07 21.37
CA ASN A 193 -2.06 -17.25 22.20
C ASN A 193 -1.29 -17.21 23.52
N GLU A 194 0.00 -16.87 23.47
CA GLU A 194 0.86 -16.86 24.65
C GLU A 194 0.43 -15.82 25.69
N VAL A 195 0.14 -14.60 25.23
CA VAL A 195 -0.27 -13.50 26.11
C VAL A 195 -1.65 -13.78 26.72
N LEU A 196 -2.58 -14.29 25.91
CA LEU A 196 -3.93 -14.61 26.36
C LEU A 196 -3.95 -15.77 27.36
N ALA A 197 -3.13 -16.80 27.16
CA ALA A 197 -3.06 -17.93 28.08
C ALA A 197 -2.48 -17.56 29.44
N PHE A 198 -1.43 -16.72 29.47
CA PHE A 198 -0.87 -16.19 30.72
C PHE A 198 -1.92 -15.40 31.52
N ARG A 199 -2.75 -14.59 30.84
CA ARG A 199 -3.87 -13.85 31.48
C ARG A 199 -4.85 -14.77 32.19
N ASN A 200 -5.12 -15.94 31.63
CA ASN A 200 -6.11 -16.90 32.15
C ASN A 200 -5.54 -17.83 33.24
N GLY A 201 -4.35 -17.54 33.77
CA GLY A 201 -3.68 -18.37 34.79
C GLY A 201 -3.14 -19.70 34.25
N GLY A 202 -3.07 -19.86 32.93
CA GLY A 202 -2.52 -21.04 32.29
C GLY A 202 -0.99 -21.00 32.22
N SER A 203 -0.34 -22.13 32.53
CA SER A 203 0.99 -22.44 32.00
C SER A 203 0.91 -22.53 30.48
N GLN A 204 1.98 -22.13 29.78
CA GLN A 204 2.09 -22.06 28.31
C GLN A 204 1.29 -23.17 27.59
N PRO A 205 0.29 -22.84 26.75
CA PRO A 205 -0.47 -23.84 26.03
C PRO A 205 0.43 -24.45 24.95
N THR A 206 0.52 -25.77 24.92
CA THR A 206 1.04 -26.52 23.79
C THR A 206 0.10 -26.27 22.61
N PRO A 207 0.53 -25.65 21.50
CA PRO A 207 -0.33 -25.54 20.34
C PRO A 207 -0.65 -26.93 19.80
N VAL A 208 -1.89 -27.12 19.40
CA VAL A 208 -2.27 -28.27 18.56
C VAL A 208 -1.45 -28.14 17.27
N PRO A 209 -0.74 -29.19 16.82
CA PRO A 209 0.09 -29.10 15.63
C PRO A 209 -0.79 -28.76 14.43
N THR A 210 -0.68 -27.52 13.94
CA THR A 210 -1.06 -27.20 12.56
C THR A 210 -0.07 -27.96 11.69
N THR A 211 -0.57 -28.96 10.95
CA THR A 211 0.23 -29.67 9.96
C THR A 211 0.81 -28.66 8.97
N VAL A 212 2.09 -28.36 9.13
CA VAL A 212 2.90 -27.68 8.14
C VAL A 212 2.88 -28.56 6.89
N PRO A 213 2.48 -28.05 5.71
CA PRO A 213 2.78 -28.74 4.47
C PRO A 213 4.31 -28.70 4.28
N THR A 214 4.96 -29.79 4.65
CA THR A 214 6.38 -30.01 4.38
C THR A 214 6.59 -30.29 2.89
N THR A 215 7.59 -29.59 2.35
CA THR A 215 8.27 -29.70 1.04
C THR A 215 7.85 -28.70 -0.03
N VAL A 216 8.47 -27.52 0.01
CA VAL A 216 8.96 -26.88 -1.21
C VAL A 216 10.48 -27.07 -1.25
N PRO A 217 11.03 -27.87 -2.19
CA PRO A 217 12.47 -28.00 -2.32
C PRO A 217 13.06 -26.66 -2.74
N TYR A 218 14.10 -26.24 -2.02
CA TYR A 218 14.99 -25.15 -2.40
C TYR A 218 15.69 -25.54 -3.73
N PRO A 219 15.51 -24.82 -4.85
CA PRO A 219 16.36 -25.06 -6.01
C PRO A 219 17.77 -24.52 -5.70
N SER A 220 18.71 -25.45 -5.56
CA SER A 220 20.15 -25.20 -5.64
C SER A 220 20.48 -24.44 -6.93
N PRO A 221 21.41 -23.47 -6.93
CA PRO A 221 21.83 -22.81 -8.16
C PRO A 221 22.58 -23.81 -9.05
N ALA A 222 22.08 -24.03 -10.28
CA ALA A 222 22.79 -24.74 -11.33
C ALA A 222 23.89 -23.84 -11.94
N PRO A 223 24.99 -24.42 -12.46
CA PRO A 223 26.26 -23.72 -12.63
C PRO A 223 26.29 -22.77 -13.82
N SER A 224 27.09 -21.72 -13.66
CA SER A 224 27.47 -20.74 -14.68
C SER A 224 28.14 -21.40 -15.88
N SER A 225 27.61 -21.17 -17.08
CA SER A 225 28.34 -21.26 -18.33
C SER A 225 28.74 -19.86 -18.79
N ALA A 226 30.03 -19.55 -18.65
CA ALA A 226 30.66 -18.42 -19.30
C ALA A 226 30.57 -18.56 -20.84
N PRO A 227 30.64 -17.42 -21.56
CA PRO A 227 31.65 -17.38 -22.60
C PRO A 227 32.63 -16.21 -22.39
N THR A 228 33.89 -16.58 -22.53
CA THR A 228 35.07 -15.72 -22.68
C THR A 228 34.98 -14.89 -23.97
N ALA A 229 35.16 -13.58 -23.85
CA ALA A 229 35.90 -12.78 -24.83
C ALA A 229 36.46 -11.54 -24.14
N THR A 230 37.77 -11.33 -24.28
CA THR A 230 38.53 -10.16 -23.84
C THR A 230 39.34 -9.67 -25.05
N PRO A 231 40.00 -8.52 -25.00
CA PRO A 231 39.52 -7.13 -25.11
C PRO A 231 40.00 -6.49 -26.43
N THR A 232 39.46 -5.34 -26.83
CA THR A 232 40.23 -4.40 -27.68
C THR A 232 39.88 -2.94 -27.37
N THR A 233 40.93 -2.14 -27.54
CA THR A 233 41.30 -0.83 -27.01
C THR A 233 40.47 0.37 -27.46
N ALA A 234 40.44 1.40 -26.58
CA ALA A 234 40.04 2.78 -26.85
C ALA A 234 40.89 3.43 -27.97
N PRO A 235 40.45 4.57 -28.56
CA PRO A 235 40.66 5.86 -27.89
C PRO A 235 39.53 6.91 -28.03
N SER A 236 39.44 7.71 -26.96
CA SER A 236 39.18 9.17 -26.87
C SER A 236 38.62 9.93 -28.09
N ALA A 237 37.49 10.61 -27.88
CA ALA A 237 37.23 11.94 -28.44
C ALA A 237 36.34 12.79 -27.50
N THR A 238 36.91 13.94 -27.14
CA THR A 238 36.45 15.21 -26.54
C THR A 238 34.93 15.52 -26.52
N PRO A 239 34.41 16.17 -25.45
CA PRO A 239 33.01 16.58 -25.35
C PRO A 239 32.72 17.83 -26.19
N THR A 240 31.74 17.74 -27.09
CA THR A 240 31.23 18.89 -27.85
C THR A 240 30.07 19.52 -27.09
N ASN A 241 30.30 20.73 -26.55
CA ASN A 241 29.26 21.63 -26.08
C ASN A 241 28.48 22.21 -27.28
N LEU A 242 27.14 22.16 -27.25
CA LEU A 242 26.25 23.02 -28.04
C LEU A 242 24.85 23.08 -27.37
N PRO A 243 24.04 24.11 -27.65
CA PRO A 243 23.90 25.31 -26.84
C PRO A 243 22.59 25.34 -26.06
N THR A 244 22.60 26.09 -24.95
CA THR A 244 21.41 26.48 -24.18
C THR A 244 20.46 27.28 -25.06
N ALA A 245 19.31 26.69 -25.42
CA ALA A 245 18.18 27.44 -25.91
C ALA A 245 17.40 28.01 -24.72
N THR A 246 17.40 29.33 -24.59
CA THR A 246 16.54 30.08 -23.68
C THR A 246 15.10 30.08 -24.22
N PRO A 247 14.07 29.70 -23.45
CA PRO A 247 12.71 30.10 -23.76
C PRO A 247 12.33 31.38 -22.97
N SER A 248 12.01 32.43 -23.73
CA SER A 248 11.28 33.63 -23.30
C SER A 248 9.76 33.33 -23.25
N PRO A 249 8.93 34.11 -22.53
CA PRO A 249 7.69 33.62 -21.93
C PRO A 249 6.46 33.70 -22.84
N THR A 250 5.44 32.96 -22.40
CA THR A 250 4.02 32.96 -22.77
C THR A 250 3.60 31.94 -23.83
N PRO A 251 3.22 30.71 -23.41
CA PRO A 251 2.35 29.88 -24.23
C PRO A 251 0.88 30.22 -23.93
N THR A 252 0.17 30.62 -24.97
CA THR A 252 -1.29 30.46 -25.08
C THR A 252 -1.63 29.01 -24.73
N SER A 253 -2.44 28.79 -23.69
CA SER A 253 -2.74 27.47 -23.14
C SER A 253 -3.58 26.65 -24.12
N ALA A 254 -2.92 25.79 -24.92
CA ALA A 254 -3.59 24.63 -25.48
C ALA A 254 -4.05 23.71 -24.32
N PRO A 255 -5.18 22.99 -24.44
CA PRO A 255 -5.57 21.98 -23.47
C PRO A 255 -4.40 21.04 -23.22
N GLN A 256 -4.07 20.79 -21.95
CA GLN A 256 -2.95 19.94 -21.61
C GLN A 256 -3.34 18.48 -21.86
N LEU A 257 -3.24 18.04 -23.11
CA LEU A 257 -3.54 16.66 -23.48
C LEU A 257 -2.44 15.76 -22.90
N LEU A 258 -2.81 14.92 -21.94
CA LEU A 258 -1.89 13.93 -21.39
C LEU A 258 -1.63 12.82 -22.44
N PRO A 259 -0.37 12.40 -22.66
CA PRO A 259 -0.02 11.35 -23.61
C PRO A 259 -0.71 10.02 -23.31
N ASP A 260 -0.79 9.12 -24.29
CA ASP A 260 -1.46 7.83 -24.12
C ASP A 260 -0.58 6.73 -23.52
N THR A 261 0.75 6.80 -23.72
CA THR A 261 1.66 5.79 -23.16
C THR A 261 1.82 6.01 -21.65
N TRP A 262 1.93 4.93 -20.89
CA TRP A 262 1.99 5.01 -19.43
C TRP A 262 3.18 5.87 -18.94
N LEU A 263 4.36 5.73 -19.56
CA LEU A 263 5.58 6.40 -19.11
C LEU A 263 5.51 7.89 -19.39
N GLU A 264 5.10 8.27 -20.61
CA GLU A 264 4.93 9.68 -20.97
C GLU A 264 3.83 10.33 -20.13
N ARG A 265 2.74 9.60 -19.84
CA ARG A 265 1.65 10.09 -18.97
C ARG A 265 2.10 10.28 -17.53
N VAL A 266 2.81 9.32 -16.94
CA VAL A 266 3.41 9.46 -15.60
C VAL A 266 4.37 10.65 -15.59
N ASN A 267 5.25 10.77 -16.60
CA ASN A 267 6.19 11.87 -16.68
C ASN A 267 5.52 13.23 -16.93
N ALA A 268 4.37 13.27 -17.61
CA ALA A 268 3.56 14.48 -17.73
C ALA A 268 2.97 14.91 -16.39
N TYR A 269 2.46 13.98 -15.58
CA TYR A 269 2.01 14.27 -14.21
C TYR A 269 3.14 14.71 -13.29
N ARG A 270 4.32 14.10 -13.43
CA ARG A 270 5.52 14.47 -12.67
C ARG A 270 6.02 15.85 -13.06
N ALA A 271 6.06 16.17 -14.35
CA ALA A 271 6.40 17.49 -14.86
C ALA A 271 5.43 18.56 -14.34
N LEU A 272 4.12 18.28 -14.36
CA LEU A 272 3.10 19.13 -13.75
C LEU A 272 3.38 19.42 -12.28
N ALA A 273 3.68 18.38 -11.50
CA ALA A 273 3.99 18.48 -10.08
C ALA A 273 5.37 19.11 -9.77
N GLY A 274 6.16 19.42 -10.80
CA GLY A 274 7.51 19.97 -10.65
C GLY A 274 8.54 18.95 -10.16
N VAL A 275 8.35 17.67 -10.40
CA VAL A 275 9.30 16.61 -10.03
C VAL A 275 9.93 15.97 -11.27
N ALA A 276 11.18 15.50 -11.14
CA ALA A 276 11.94 14.94 -12.26
C ALA A 276 11.25 13.74 -12.90
N ALA A 277 11.40 13.58 -14.22
CA ALA A 277 10.91 12.42 -14.94
C ALA A 277 11.55 11.12 -14.42
N VAL A 278 10.83 10.01 -14.50
CA VAL A 278 11.34 8.66 -14.26
C VAL A 278 11.74 7.97 -15.55
N SER A 279 12.68 7.05 -15.44
CA SER A 279 12.93 6.02 -16.45
C SER A 279 12.09 4.77 -16.20
N ALA A 280 11.90 3.97 -17.25
CA ALA A 280 11.33 2.63 -17.14
C ALA A 280 12.45 1.59 -17.01
N ASP A 281 12.23 0.58 -16.18
CA ASP A 281 13.10 -0.60 -16.08
C ASP A 281 12.40 -1.83 -16.69
N ALA A 282 13.09 -2.53 -17.59
CA ALA A 282 12.50 -3.66 -18.32
C ALA A 282 12.16 -4.85 -17.41
N THR A 283 12.96 -5.12 -16.38
CA THR A 283 12.71 -6.19 -15.41
C THR A 283 11.54 -5.84 -14.51
N LEU A 284 11.45 -4.59 -14.04
CA LEU A 284 10.29 -4.16 -13.25
C LEU A 284 9.00 -4.13 -14.08
N ASN A 285 9.08 -3.78 -15.37
CA ASN A 285 7.94 -3.86 -16.28
C ASN A 285 7.42 -5.30 -16.41
N ASP A 286 8.32 -6.27 -16.60
CA ASP A 286 7.94 -7.69 -16.69
C ASP A 286 7.29 -8.18 -15.38
N ASN A 287 7.88 -7.84 -14.22
CA ASN A 287 7.31 -8.13 -12.91
C ASN A 287 5.87 -7.58 -12.80
N CYS A 288 5.67 -6.32 -13.17
CA CYS A 288 4.36 -5.69 -13.08
C CYS A 288 3.36 -6.22 -14.12
N TYR A 289 3.82 -6.67 -15.29
CA TYR A 289 2.96 -7.33 -16.26
C TYR A 289 2.46 -8.68 -15.73
N GLN A 290 3.35 -9.49 -15.14
CA GLN A 290 2.96 -10.75 -14.53
C GLN A 290 1.96 -10.54 -13.40
N HIS A 291 2.14 -9.49 -12.58
CA HIS A 291 1.17 -9.15 -11.54
C HIS A 291 -0.17 -8.68 -12.10
N ALA A 292 -0.17 -7.80 -13.10
CA ALA A 292 -1.38 -7.37 -13.78
C ALA A 292 -2.15 -8.56 -14.35
N ARG A 293 -1.45 -9.51 -14.98
CA ARG A 293 -2.07 -10.74 -15.47
C ARG A 293 -2.73 -11.54 -14.34
N TYR A 294 -2.01 -11.78 -13.25
CA TYR A 294 -2.57 -12.44 -12.07
C TYR A 294 -3.86 -11.76 -11.61
N MET A 295 -3.86 -10.45 -11.43
CA MET A 295 -5.02 -9.72 -10.92
C MET A 295 -6.23 -9.82 -11.86
N ALA A 296 -6.01 -9.63 -13.17
CA ALA A 296 -7.09 -9.65 -14.15
C ALA A 296 -7.71 -11.04 -14.30
N GLU A 297 -6.88 -12.09 -14.40
CA GLU A 297 -7.33 -13.47 -14.59
C GLU A 297 -8.05 -14.02 -13.34
N ASN A 298 -7.66 -13.56 -12.14
CA ASN A 298 -8.26 -14.02 -10.89
C ASN A 298 -9.35 -13.09 -10.30
N ASN A 299 -9.62 -11.93 -10.90
CA ASN A 299 -10.45 -10.87 -10.31
C ASN A 299 -9.95 -10.34 -8.96
N ASP A 300 -8.64 -10.35 -8.74
CA ASP A 300 -8.07 -10.17 -7.41
C ASP A 300 -7.25 -8.88 -7.39
N LEU A 301 -7.82 -7.79 -6.86
CA LEU A 301 -7.08 -6.56 -6.62
C LEU A 301 -6.30 -6.71 -5.30
N THR A 302 -5.01 -6.98 -5.41
CA THR A 302 -4.17 -7.34 -4.25
C THR A 302 -2.75 -6.80 -4.38
N HIS A 303 -2.09 -6.60 -3.23
CA HIS A 303 -0.64 -6.38 -3.13
C HIS A 303 0.12 -7.64 -2.68
N ASN A 304 -0.57 -8.78 -2.62
CA ASN A 304 -0.01 -10.05 -2.23
C ASN A 304 -0.70 -11.18 -2.99
N GLN A 305 -0.01 -11.76 -3.96
CA GLN A 305 -0.54 -12.85 -4.77
C GLN A 305 -0.76 -14.09 -3.90
N ASN A 306 -1.90 -14.74 -4.10
CA ASN A 306 -2.12 -16.08 -3.59
C ASN A 306 -1.39 -17.07 -4.49
N SER A 307 -0.32 -17.68 -3.98
CA SER A 307 0.49 -18.68 -4.70
C SER A 307 -0.29 -19.90 -5.19
N GLN A 308 -1.50 -20.14 -4.66
CA GLN A 308 -2.36 -21.26 -5.05
C GLN A 308 -3.25 -20.94 -6.25
N LEU A 309 -3.35 -19.67 -6.67
CA LEU A 309 -4.17 -19.27 -7.81
C LEU A 309 -3.37 -19.27 -9.11
N PRO A 310 -4.00 -19.57 -10.26
CA PRO A 310 -3.35 -19.48 -11.56
C PRO A 310 -2.66 -18.14 -11.78
N TRP A 311 -1.56 -18.15 -12.54
CA TRP A 311 -0.79 -16.95 -12.88
C TRP A 311 -0.06 -16.27 -11.72
N ALA A 312 -0.11 -16.82 -10.51
CA ALA A 312 0.76 -16.36 -9.44
C ALA A 312 2.22 -16.64 -9.83
N SER A 313 3.10 -15.67 -9.63
CA SER A 313 4.52 -15.81 -9.96
C SER A 313 5.40 -15.04 -8.99
N PRO A 314 6.64 -15.50 -8.73
CA PRO A 314 7.59 -14.76 -7.89
C PRO A 314 7.88 -13.36 -8.41
N ALA A 315 7.99 -13.19 -9.73
CA ALA A 315 8.20 -11.90 -10.38
C ALA A 315 7.00 -10.97 -10.20
N GLY A 316 5.78 -11.48 -10.39
CA GLY A 316 4.55 -10.75 -10.12
C GLY A 316 4.41 -10.33 -8.66
N GLN A 317 4.79 -11.20 -7.72
CA GLN A 317 4.78 -10.88 -6.30
C GLN A 317 5.70 -9.70 -5.96
N ILE A 318 6.85 -9.56 -6.63
CA ILE A 318 7.76 -8.42 -6.41
C ILE A 318 7.05 -7.10 -6.73
N CYS A 319 6.35 -7.00 -7.87
CA CYS A 319 5.61 -5.78 -8.19
C CYS A 319 4.40 -5.60 -7.26
N ALA A 320 3.71 -6.68 -6.86
CA ALA A 320 2.56 -6.62 -5.95
C ALA A 320 2.92 -5.93 -4.62
N GLU A 321 4.05 -6.32 -4.02
CA GLU A 321 4.52 -5.82 -2.72
C GLU A 321 5.05 -4.37 -2.78
N LYS A 322 5.44 -3.90 -3.97
CA LYS A 322 6.21 -2.65 -4.14
C LYS A 322 5.53 -1.59 -4.99
N GLY A 323 4.32 -1.87 -5.45
CA GLY A 323 3.69 -1.09 -6.48
C GLY A 323 2.26 -0.73 -6.19
N ASN A 324 1.74 0.21 -6.97
CA ASN A 324 0.31 0.46 -7.03
C ASN A 324 -0.37 -0.63 -7.86
N ALA A 325 -1.59 -0.99 -7.47
CA ALA A 325 -2.40 -2.00 -8.13
C ALA A 325 -3.71 -1.37 -8.64
N TRP A 326 -4.18 -1.81 -9.80
CA TRP A 326 -5.42 -1.33 -10.40
C TRP A 326 -6.13 -2.48 -11.12
N LEU A 327 -7.46 -2.53 -11.00
CA LEU A 327 -8.32 -3.53 -11.63
C LEU A 327 -9.55 -2.85 -12.22
N GLY A 328 -9.77 -3.04 -13.52
CA GLY A 328 -10.90 -2.54 -14.28
C GLY A 328 -11.81 -3.67 -14.76
N SER A 329 -13.12 -3.45 -14.63
CA SER A 329 -14.16 -4.34 -15.17
C SER A 329 -14.77 -3.74 -16.43
N GLY A 330 -15.11 -4.57 -17.42
CA GLY A 330 -15.59 -4.13 -18.73
C GLY A 330 -14.47 -4.07 -19.77
N THR A 331 -14.82 -3.61 -20.97
CA THR A 331 -13.94 -3.60 -22.14
C THR A 331 -13.34 -2.22 -22.40
N GLY A 332 -12.26 -2.19 -23.19
CA GLY A 332 -11.71 -0.95 -23.74
C GLY A 332 -10.74 -0.18 -22.83
N TRP A 333 -10.52 -0.65 -21.60
CA TRP A 333 -9.52 -0.09 -20.69
C TRP A 333 -8.13 -0.03 -21.34
N GLN A 334 -7.44 1.07 -21.12
CA GLN A 334 -6.09 1.35 -21.60
C GLN A 334 -5.13 1.57 -20.43
N PRO A 335 -3.80 1.42 -20.64
CA PRO A 335 -2.79 1.73 -19.62
C PRO A 335 -2.95 3.10 -18.96
N ARG A 336 -3.34 4.12 -19.72
CA ARG A 336 -3.57 5.48 -19.22
C ARG A 336 -4.63 5.55 -18.13
N ASP A 337 -5.68 4.72 -18.20
CA ASP A 337 -6.81 4.80 -17.27
C ASP A 337 -6.41 4.34 -15.86
N ALA A 338 -5.46 3.41 -15.77
CA ALA A 338 -4.87 3.01 -14.49
C ALA A 338 -4.02 4.13 -13.88
N VAL A 339 -3.22 4.82 -14.70
CA VAL A 339 -2.40 5.96 -14.26
C VAL A 339 -3.28 7.11 -13.75
N ASP A 340 -4.33 7.46 -14.50
CA ASP A 340 -5.29 8.49 -14.10
C ASP A 340 -6.03 8.10 -12.82
N GLY A 341 -6.42 6.83 -12.71
CA GLY A 341 -7.02 6.25 -11.52
C GLY A 341 -6.13 6.42 -10.28
N TRP A 342 -4.84 6.08 -10.37
CA TRP A 342 -3.90 6.30 -9.28
C TRP A 342 -3.68 7.78 -8.95
N MET A 343 -3.64 8.66 -9.95
CA MET A 343 -3.52 10.10 -9.72
C MET A 343 -4.75 10.70 -9.02
N SER A 344 -5.93 10.11 -9.20
CA SER A 344 -7.13 10.49 -8.44
C SER A 344 -7.13 9.99 -6.99
N SER A 345 -6.30 8.99 -6.67
CA SER A 345 -6.21 8.36 -5.36
C SER A 345 -5.03 8.93 -4.56
N VAL A 346 -5.31 9.48 -3.37
CA VAL A 346 -4.27 10.12 -2.54
C VAL A 346 -3.08 9.18 -2.29
N GLY A 347 -3.30 7.96 -1.77
CA GLY A 347 -2.21 7.06 -1.42
C GLY A 347 -1.31 6.68 -2.61
N HIS A 348 -1.93 6.32 -3.74
CA HIS A 348 -1.21 5.91 -4.94
C HIS A 348 -0.46 7.09 -5.59
N ARG A 349 -1.12 8.25 -5.73
CA ARG A 349 -0.55 9.48 -6.29
C ARG A 349 0.73 9.93 -5.57
N LEU A 350 0.75 9.85 -4.24
CA LEU A 350 1.90 10.34 -3.46
C LEU A 350 3.18 9.55 -3.79
N TRP A 351 3.06 8.25 -4.09
CA TRP A 351 4.19 7.46 -4.58
C TRP A 351 4.55 7.78 -6.03
N LEU A 352 3.58 7.99 -6.93
CA LEU A 352 3.86 8.42 -8.32
C LEU A 352 4.63 9.75 -8.38
N LEU A 353 4.34 10.66 -7.46
CA LEU A 353 4.92 12.00 -7.41
C LEU A 353 6.11 12.10 -6.45
N TYR A 354 6.54 11.00 -5.82
CA TYR A 354 7.66 11.05 -4.89
C TYR A 354 8.95 11.44 -5.65
N PRO A 355 9.64 12.54 -5.29
CA PRO A 355 10.72 13.10 -6.11
C PRO A 355 11.93 12.19 -6.27
N THR A 356 12.25 11.41 -5.25
CA THR A 356 13.50 10.64 -5.16
C THR A 356 13.35 9.18 -5.55
N THR A 357 12.34 8.86 -6.34
CA THR A 357 12.24 7.58 -7.04
C THR A 357 12.50 7.80 -8.53
N PRO A 358 13.70 7.48 -9.06
CA PRO A 358 14.09 7.80 -10.42
C PRO A 358 13.61 6.79 -11.48
N THR A 359 13.14 5.62 -11.05
CA THR A 359 12.87 4.49 -11.95
C THR A 359 11.63 3.74 -11.49
N PHE A 360 10.71 3.51 -12.42
CA PHE A 360 9.49 2.74 -12.20
C PHE A 360 9.45 1.50 -13.11
N GLY A 361 8.62 0.53 -12.72
CA GLY A 361 8.16 -0.54 -13.60
C GLY A 361 6.66 -0.50 -13.75
N PHE A 362 6.15 -0.80 -14.94
CA PHE A 362 4.73 -0.83 -15.23
C PHE A 362 4.36 -2.02 -16.09
N GLY A 363 3.22 -2.62 -15.80
CA GLY A 363 2.61 -3.63 -16.65
C GLY A 363 1.11 -3.50 -16.67
N PHE A 364 0.52 -3.78 -17.83
CA PHE A 364 -0.91 -3.77 -18.07
C PHE A 364 -1.30 -5.05 -18.79
N TYR A 365 -2.41 -5.65 -18.37
CA TYR A 365 -2.92 -6.87 -18.97
C TYR A 365 -4.43 -6.80 -19.13
N THR A 366 -4.93 -7.29 -20.25
CA THR A 366 -6.36 -7.47 -20.52
C THR A 366 -6.63 -8.96 -20.76
N THR A 367 -7.66 -9.51 -20.11
CA THR A 367 -8.06 -10.91 -20.27
C THR A 367 -8.44 -11.21 -21.73
N PRO A 368 -8.32 -12.46 -22.20
CA PRO A 368 -8.61 -12.79 -23.60
C PRO A 368 -10.04 -12.47 -24.05
N ASN A 369 -11.01 -12.51 -23.13
CA ASN A 369 -12.41 -12.13 -23.39
C ASN A 369 -12.65 -10.59 -23.36
N GLY A 370 -11.61 -9.80 -23.09
CA GLY A 370 -11.65 -8.35 -23.00
C GLY A 370 -12.38 -7.78 -21.79
N GLN A 371 -12.95 -8.61 -20.92
CA GLN A 371 -13.88 -8.16 -19.86
C GLN A 371 -13.19 -7.65 -18.60
N ARG A 372 -11.89 -7.88 -18.46
CA ARG A 372 -11.10 -7.34 -17.35
C ARG A 372 -9.75 -6.86 -17.82
N SER A 373 -9.31 -5.77 -17.21
CA SER A 373 -7.93 -5.32 -17.33
C SER A 373 -7.37 -5.02 -15.96
N ALA A 374 -6.07 -5.17 -15.79
CA ALA A 374 -5.39 -4.78 -14.56
C ALA A 374 -4.06 -4.12 -14.88
N ALA A 375 -3.52 -3.39 -13.91
CA ALA A 375 -2.22 -2.76 -14.01
C ALA A 375 -1.46 -2.86 -12.69
N GLY A 376 -0.14 -3.05 -12.78
CA GLY A 376 0.80 -2.89 -11.69
C GLY A 376 1.79 -1.77 -12.00
N LEU A 377 2.19 -0.99 -10.99
CA LEU A 377 3.21 0.05 -11.12
C LEU A 377 4.16 -0.01 -9.92
N ASP A 378 5.36 -0.56 -10.08
CA ASP A 378 6.41 -0.55 -9.06
C ASP A 378 6.97 0.87 -8.90
N VAL A 379 6.80 1.41 -7.70
CA VAL A 379 7.21 2.77 -7.30
C VAL A 379 8.17 2.76 -6.11
N LEU A 380 8.60 1.57 -5.66
CA LEU A 380 9.38 1.41 -4.43
C LEU A 380 10.71 0.68 -4.64
N SER A 381 10.87 -0.12 -5.69
CA SER A 381 12.11 -0.88 -5.92
C SER A 381 13.36 0.00 -6.05
N TYR A 382 13.22 1.20 -6.61
CA TYR A 382 14.30 2.19 -6.72
C TYR A 382 14.07 3.45 -5.87
N ALA A 383 13.19 3.42 -4.88
CA ALA A 383 12.97 4.58 -4.01
C ALA A 383 14.26 4.92 -3.25
N ASN A 384 14.73 6.17 -3.35
CA ASN A 384 15.97 6.64 -2.74
C ASN A 384 15.71 7.75 -1.72
N PHE A 385 15.14 7.37 -0.57
CA PHE A 385 14.84 8.31 0.52
C PHE A 385 16.08 9.05 1.06
N ASN A 386 17.28 8.50 0.88
CA ASN A 386 18.52 9.19 1.27
C ASN A 386 18.77 10.44 0.42
N ALA A 387 18.25 10.49 -0.81
CA ALA A 387 18.33 11.66 -1.68
C ALA A 387 17.33 12.76 -1.33
N ASP A 388 16.43 12.56 -0.35
CA ASP A 388 15.36 13.52 -0.01
C ASP A 388 15.94 14.88 0.42
N SER A 389 17.12 14.88 1.05
CA SER A 389 17.83 16.09 1.46
C SER A 389 18.37 16.91 0.29
N GLY A 390 18.55 16.30 -0.88
CA GLY A 390 19.00 16.96 -2.10
C GLY A 390 17.87 17.58 -2.93
N PHE A 391 16.61 17.16 -2.70
CA PHE A 391 15.46 17.77 -3.35
C PHE A 391 15.01 19.01 -2.57
N THR A 392 15.09 20.19 -3.21
CA THR A 392 14.85 21.47 -2.53
C THR A 392 13.44 22.04 -2.74
N GLN A 393 12.64 21.43 -3.62
CA GLN A 393 11.32 21.94 -3.99
C GLN A 393 10.17 21.32 -3.16
N TRP A 394 10.46 20.90 -1.93
CA TRP A 394 9.42 20.49 -0.99
C TRP A 394 8.56 21.70 -0.57
N PRO A 395 7.24 21.52 -0.32
CA PRO A 395 6.46 20.32 -0.61
C PRO A 395 6.13 20.16 -2.09
N VAL A 396 5.99 18.89 -2.52
CA VAL A 396 5.37 18.58 -3.81
C VAL A 396 3.88 18.84 -3.71
N ARG A 397 3.34 19.69 -4.59
CA ARG A 397 1.94 20.12 -4.57
C ARG A 397 1.17 19.50 -5.73
N TYR A 398 -0.03 19.00 -5.44
CA TYR A 398 -0.92 18.49 -6.46
C TYR A 398 -2.41 18.71 -6.08
N PRO A 399 -3.30 19.20 -6.97
CA PRO A 399 -3.02 19.83 -8.26
C PRO A 399 -1.92 20.89 -8.16
N ALA A 400 -1.07 20.93 -9.19
CA ALA A 400 0.08 21.82 -9.21
C ALA A 400 -0.34 23.28 -9.43
N PRO A 401 0.52 24.25 -9.10
CA PRO A 401 0.28 25.64 -9.46
C PRO A 401 -0.01 25.81 -10.96
N ARG A 402 -1.14 26.45 -11.25
CA ARG A 402 -1.66 26.70 -12.60
C ARG A 402 -2.02 25.45 -13.40
N GLN A 403 -2.20 24.30 -12.73
CA GLN A 403 -2.68 23.10 -13.40
C GLN A 403 -4.15 23.28 -13.82
N ILE A 404 -4.45 22.90 -15.06
CA ILE A 404 -5.79 22.88 -15.63
C ILE A 404 -6.30 21.44 -15.77
N SER A 405 -7.55 21.29 -16.19
CA SER A 405 -8.18 20.00 -16.50
C SER A 405 -8.22 19.03 -15.30
N ILE A 406 -8.35 19.57 -14.08
CA ILE A 406 -8.61 18.76 -12.89
C ILE A 406 -10.06 18.26 -12.93
N PRO A 407 -10.32 16.97 -12.61
CA PRO A 407 -11.69 16.48 -12.56
C PRO A 407 -12.56 17.27 -11.57
N ALA A 408 -13.76 17.64 -12.00
CA ALA A 408 -14.78 18.33 -11.21
C ALA A 408 -15.46 17.39 -10.20
N THR A 409 -14.66 16.74 -9.35
CA THR A 409 -15.09 15.80 -8.31
C THR A 409 -14.67 16.32 -6.94
N GLN A 410 -14.83 15.55 -5.87
CA GLN A 410 -14.16 15.80 -4.58
C GLN A 410 -12.63 15.58 -4.69
N TYR A 411 -11.99 16.17 -5.69
CA TYR A 411 -10.61 15.92 -6.05
C TYR A 411 -9.68 16.42 -4.95
N ALA A 412 -8.92 15.50 -4.37
CA ALA A 412 -8.07 15.79 -3.23
C ALA A 412 -6.86 16.64 -3.64
N ILE A 413 -6.59 17.68 -2.84
CA ILE A 413 -5.41 18.54 -2.95
C ILE A 413 -4.39 18.08 -1.91
N THR A 414 -3.14 17.89 -2.29
CA THR A 414 -2.07 17.35 -1.43
C THR A 414 -0.82 18.20 -1.47
N LEU A 415 -0.18 18.33 -0.32
CA LEU A 415 1.19 18.82 -0.15
C LEU A 415 1.98 17.68 0.48
N LEU A 416 3.02 17.20 -0.21
CA LEU A 416 3.83 16.04 0.20
C LEU A 416 5.22 16.51 0.64
N TRP A 417 5.69 15.97 1.75
CA TRP A 417 7.04 16.13 2.31
C TRP A 417 7.77 14.79 2.37
N PRO A 418 9.08 14.78 2.69
CA PRO A 418 9.83 13.54 2.84
C PRO A 418 9.20 12.56 3.82
N TYR A 419 9.13 11.29 3.41
CA TYR A 419 8.45 10.20 4.09
C TYR A 419 8.96 9.93 5.51
N PHE A 420 10.28 10.00 5.72
CA PHE A 420 10.93 9.74 7.01
C PHE A 420 11.30 11.02 7.79
N LYS A 421 10.63 12.14 7.51
CA LYS A 421 10.83 13.41 8.23
C LYS A 421 9.59 13.80 9.02
N ASP A 422 9.60 15.02 9.55
CA ASP A 422 8.52 15.54 10.40
C ASP A 422 7.17 15.55 9.67
N THR A 423 6.09 15.39 10.43
CA THR A 423 4.74 15.63 9.91
C THR A 423 4.46 17.14 9.95
N PRO A 424 4.10 17.79 8.83
CA PRO A 424 3.72 19.19 8.84
C PRO A 424 2.47 19.43 9.73
N GLN A 425 2.44 20.56 10.42
CA GLN A 425 1.29 20.97 11.23
C GLN A 425 0.47 21.99 10.46
N ILE A 426 -0.86 21.82 10.47
CA ILE A 426 -1.79 22.73 9.80
C ILE A 426 -2.16 23.83 10.78
N ARG A 427 -1.98 25.09 10.38
CA ARG A 427 -2.50 26.26 11.10
C ARG A 427 -3.81 26.73 10.49
N SER A 428 -3.86 26.87 9.18
CA SER A 428 -5.06 27.30 8.45
C SER A 428 -5.05 26.74 7.01
N THR A 429 -6.24 26.48 6.48
CA THR A 429 -6.46 26.16 5.07
C THR A 429 -7.61 26.99 4.52
N SER A 430 -7.49 27.43 3.27
CA SER A 430 -8.60 28.00 2.51
C SER A 430 -8.67 27.36 1.14
N LEU A 431 -9.90 27.15 0.68
CA LEU A 431 -10.24 26.78 -0.68
C LEU A 431 -11.38 27.70 -1.11
N SER A 432 -11.19 28.43 -2.19
CA SER A 432 -12.20 29.34 -2.73
C SER A 432 -12.17 29.32 -4.26
N THR A 433 -13.25 29.73 -4.89
CA THR A 433 -13.25 30.05 -6.32
C THR A 433 -12.52 31.38 -6.58
N GLN A 434 -12.26 31.71 -7.85
CA GLN A 434 -11.51 32.91 -8.24
C GLN A 434 -12.18 34.23 -7.82
N ASP A 435 -13.50 34.27 -7.76
CA ASP A 435 -14.32 35.39 -7.27
C ASP A 435 -14.32 35.50 -5.73
N GLY A 436 -13.66 34.58 -5.03
CA GLY A 436 -13.54 34.56 -3.57
C GLY A 436 -14.63 33.77 -2.85
N THR A 437 -15.54 33.10 -3.57
CA THR A 437 -16.57 32.28 -2.93
C THR A 437 -15.93 31.08 -2.20
N PRO A 438 -16.12 30.93 -0.87
CA PRO A 438 -15.51 29.83 -0.12
C PRO A 438 -16.07 28.46 -0.53
N VAL A 439 -15.20 27.45 -0.58
CA VAL A 439 -15.56 26.05 -0.80
C VAL A 439 -15.37 25.29 0.51
N ALA A 440 -16.45 24.68 1.00
CA ALA A 440 -16.39 23.85 2.19
C ALA A 440 -15.44 22.66 1.98
N HIS A 441 -14.51 22.46 2.91
CA HIS A 441 -13.50 21.42 2.83
C HIS A 441 -13.09 20.92 4.23
N SER A 442 -12.42 19.78 4.25
CA SER A 442 -11.68 19.26 5.40
C SER A 442 -10.18 19.30 5.11
N ALA A 443 -9.37 19.40 6.16
CA ALA A 443 -7.92 19.34 6.07
C ALA A 443 -7.36 18.34 7.11
N SER A 444 -6.33 17.58 6.72
CA SER A 444 -5.69 16.57 7.57
C SER A 444 -4.21 16.47 7.26
N ASN A 445 -3.38 16.22 8.27
CA ASN A 445 -1.99 15.81 8.12
C ASN A 445 -1.76 14.31 8.33
N ASN A 446 -2.85 13.54 8.50
CA ASN A 446 -2.85 12.09 8.49
C ASN A 446 -3.10 11.59 7.06
N LEU A 447 -2.03 11.26 6.34
CA LEU A 447 -2.09 10.77 4.97
C LEU A 447 -1.95 9.23 4.94
N PRO A 448 -2.53 8.55 3.93
CA PRO A 448 -2.42 7.10 3.79
C PRO A 448 -0.97 6.61 3.71
N ALA A 449 -0.75 5.35 4.08
CA ALA A 449 0.54 4.65 3.98
C ALA A 449 1.71 5.37 4.68
N GLY A 450 1.44 6.17 5.72
CA GLY A 450 2.46 6.82 6.54
C GLY A 450 3.09 8.08 5.93
N HIS A 451 2.62 8.53 4.76
CA HIS A 451 3.12 9.72 4.08
C HIS A 451 3.06 10.97 4.97
N LYS A 452 4.06 11.85 4.82
CA LYS A 452 4.12 13.13 5.53
C LYS A 452 3.58 14.22 4.64
N GLY A 453 2.53 14.89 5.07
CA GLY A 453 1.93 15.91 4.23
C GLY A 453 0.66 16.52 4.77
N ILE A 454 -0.01 17.26 3.90
CA ILE A 454 -1.32 17.86 4.15
C ILE A 454 -2.24 17.44 3.01
N LEU A 455 -3.45 17.00 3.36
CA LEU A 455 -4.55 16.68 2.48
C LEU A 455 -5.66 17.68 2.72
N ILE A 456 -6.12 18.35 1.66
CA ILE A 456 -7.34 19.15 1.64
C ILE A 456 -8.34 18.43 0.76
N LYS A 457 -9.51 18.10 1.31
CA LYS A 457 -10.58 17.40 0.59
C LYS A 457 -11.84 18.27 0.55
N PRO A 458 -12.31 18.67 -0.65
CA PRO A 458 -13.60 19.33 -0.80
C PRO A 458 -14.74 18.47 -0.25
N ASN A 459 -15.70 19.08 0.45
CA ASN A 459 -16.84 18.36 1.03
C ASN A 459 -17.89 17.98 -0.03
N ALA A 460 -17.85 18.63 -1.19
CA ALA A 460 -18.69 18.35 -2.35
C ALA A 460 -17.84 18.35 -3.63
N ASN A 461 -18.40 17.86 -4.74
CA ASN A 461 -17.73 17.97 -6.03
C ASN A 461 -17.42 19.43 -6.34
N LEU A 462 -16.22 19.67 -6.84
CA LEU A 462 -15.87 20.96 -7.43
C LEU A 462 -16.78 21.23 -8.64
N ALA A 463 -17.11 22.49 -8.86
CA ALA A 463 -17.77 22.94 -10.08
C ALA A 463 -16.82 22.74 -11.26
N ASP A 464 -17.37 22.39 -12.42
CA ASP A 464 -16.60 22.26 -13.67
C ASP A 464 -16.21 23.64 -14.21
N ASN A 465 -15.17 23.68 -15.05
CA ASN A 465 -14.67 24.90 -15.69
C ASN A 465 -14.48 26.09 -14.71
N THR A 466 -13.95 25.80 -13.53
CA THR A 466 -13.85 26.76 -12.42
C THR A 466 -12.42 26.85 -11.90
N ILE A 467 -11.93 28.07 -11.68
CA ILE A 467 -10.62 28.32 -11.08
C ILE A 467 -10.76 28.34 -9.56
N TYR A 468 -9.94 27.53 -8.90
CA TYR A 468 -9.84 27.42 -7.46
C TYR A 468 -8.53 28.00 -6.96
N ARG A 469 -8.60 28.76 -5.86
CA ARG A 469 -7.45 29.25 -5.09
C ARG A 469 -7.32 28.42 -3.83
N VAL A 470 -6.10 28.00 -3.54
CA VAL A 470 -5.73 27.28 -2.33
C VAL A 470 -4.79 28.17 -1.52
N GLN A 471 -5.00 28.22 -0.20
CA GLN A 471 -4.02 28.75 0.74
C GLN A 471 -3.82 27.75 1.87
N VAL A 472 -2.57 27.55 2.28
CA VAL A 472 -2.19 26.65 3.37
C VAL A 472 -1.12 27.33 4.21
N GLU A 473 -1.39 27.50 5.49
CA GLU A 473 -0.41 27.97 6.46
C GLU A 473 -0.17 26.90 7.52
N GLY A 474 1.07 26.84 8.00
CA GLY A 474 1.44 25.80 8.94
C GLY A 474 2.89 25.89 9.39
N THR A 475 3.36 24.81 10.00
CA THR A 475 4.76 24.64 10.36
C THR A 475 5.31 23.30 9.89
N TYR A 476 6.60 23.28 9.55
CA TYR A 476 7.34 22.08 9.19
C TYR A 476 8.76 22.21 9.73
N ALA A 477 9.26 21.20 10.46
CA ALA A 477 10.58 21.24 11.10
C ALA A 477 10.83 22.53 11.92
N GLY A 478 9.80 23.00 12.64
CA GLY A 478 9.85 24.22 13.45
C GLY A 478 9.79 25.54 12.67
N GLN A 479 9.77 25.51 11.33
CA GLN A 479 9.67 26.69 10.47
C GLN A 479 8.24 26.93 10.01
N THR A 480 7.78 28.18 10.05
CA THR A 480 6.47 28.56 9.51
C THR A 480 6.51 28.61 7.99
N PHE A 481 5.43 28.16 7.34
CA PHE A 481 5.24 28.31 5.90
C PHE A 481 3.87 28.91 5.59
N SER A 482 3.77 29.53 4.41
CA SER A 482 2.51 29.96 3.80
C SER A 482 2.60 29.68 2.29
N TYR A 483 1.72 28.82 1.79
CA TYR A 483 1.62 28.48 0.37
C TYR A 483 0.30 28.98 -0.18
N SER A 484 0.36 29.62 -1.35
CA SER A 484 -0.83 29.95 -2.14
C SER A 484 -0.61 29.63 -3.61
N TRP A 485 -1.61 29.03 -4.25
CA TRP A 485 -1.64 28.77 -5.68
C TRP A 485 -3.07 28.59 -6.17
N SER A 486 -3.22 28.47 -7.49
CA SER A 486 -4.50 28.17 -8.12
C SER A 486 -4.40 26.97 -9.04
N PHE A 487 -5.52 26.28 -9.25
CA PHE A 487 -5.71 25.27 -10.29
C PHE A 487 -7.13 25.45 -10.88
N SER A 488 -7.44 24.82 -12.00
CA SER A 488 -8.79 24.83 -12.56
C SER A 488 -9.31 23.42 -12.83
N THR A 489 -10.62 23.28 -12.66
CA THR A 489 -11.37 22.17 -13.23
C THR A 489 -11.69 22.45 -14.69
N GLY A 490 -11.80 21.41 -15.51
CA GLY A 490 -12.01 21.54 -16.96
C GLY A 490 -10.90 22.32 -17.67
N ASP A 491 -11.14 22.73 -18.92
CA ASP A 491 -10.11 23.36 -19.77
C ASP A 491 -10.03 24.89 -19.58
N THR A 492 -10.48 25.38 -18.42
CA THR A 492 -10.48 26.80 -18.12
C THR A 492 -9.05 27.30 -17.89
N ALA A 493 -8.59 28.19 -18.77
CA ALA A 493 -7.28 28.82 -18.68
C ALA A 493 -7.16 29.69 -17.43
N ILE A 494 -6.05 29.56 -16.71
CA ILE A 494 -5.76 30.36 -15.52
C ILE A 494 -5.02 31.64 -15.96
N PRO A 495 -5.55 32.84 -15.64
CA PRO A 495 -4.98 34.11 -16.08
C PRO A 495 -3.62 34.44 -15.44
#